data_AF-A0A2N2EC44-F1
#
_entry.id   AF-A0A2N2EC44-F1
#
_cell.length_a   1.000
_cell.length_b   1.000
_cell.length_c   1.000
_cell.angle_alpha   90.00
_cell.angle_beta   90.00
_cell.angle_gamma   90.00
#
_symmetry.space_group_name_H-M   'P 1'
#
loop_
_entity.id
_entity.type
_entity.pdbx_description
1 polymer ?
#
loop_
_entity_poly.entity_id
_entity_poly.type
_entity_poly.pdbx_seq_one_letter_code
_entity_poly.pdbx_strand_id
1 'polypeptide(L)' 'MVLIIIFVYLVIGLIEIIPLYKDKKIKELWMYVIIIGISFIISILLVMGVNLPKPASFIEKVLSPLVK' A
#
# COMPACT_ATOMS: atom_id res chain seq x y z
N MET A 1 -11.99 -9.80 10.10
CA MET A 1 -11.51 -8.86 9.06
C MET A 1 -9.99 -8.81 8.96
N VAL A 2 -9.26 -8.51 10.04
CA VAL A 2 -7.78 -8.41 10.01
C VAL A 2 -7.09 -9.68 9.50
N LEU A 3 -7.48 -10.87 9.98
CA LEU A 3 -6.91 -12.14 9.52
C LEU A 3 -7.08 -12.38 8.01
N ILE A 4 -8.21 -11.96 7.44
CA ILE A 4 -8.48 -12.07 6.01
C ILE A 4 -7.53 -11.16 5.24
N ILE A 5 -7.33 -9.93 5.71
CA ILE A 5 -6.40 -8.98 5.10
C ILE A 5 -4.98 -9.53 5.12
N ILE A 6 -4.53 -10.05 6.27
CA ILE A 6 -3.21 -10.70 6.38
C ILE A 6 -3.10 -11.82 5.35
N PHE A 7 -4.10 -12.71 5.27
CA PHE A 7 -4.08 -13.83 4.34
C PHE A 7 -3.99 -13.38 2.87
N VAL A 8 -4.81 -12.40 2.47
CA VAL A 8 -4.82 -11.85 1.10
C VAL A 8 -3.47 -11.25 0.74
N TYR A 9 -2.89 -10.41 1.60
CA TYR A 9 -1.58 -9.80 1.36
C TYR A 9 -0.46 -10.85 1.29
N LEU A 10 -0.57 -11.94 2.05
CA LEU A 10 0.41 -13.03 2.03
C LEU A 10 0.33 -13.81 0.71
N VAL A 11 -0.87 -14.11 0.22
CA VAL A 11 -1.08 -14.77 -1.08
C VAL A 11 -0.56 -13.90 -2.22
N ILE A 12 -0.93 -12.61 -2.25
CA ILE A 12 -0.47 -11.65 -3.26
C ILE A 12 1.06 -11.55 -3.23
N GLY A 13 1.61 -11.35 -2.02
CA GLY A 13 3.05 -11.29 -1.78
C GLY A 13 3.77 -12.52 -2.34
N LEU A 14 3.28 -13.73 -2.09
CA LEU A 14 3.90 -14.95 -2.61
C LEU A 14 3.83 -15.04 -4.14
N ILE A 15 2.69 -14.69 -4.75
CA ILE A 15 2.51 -14.75 -6.21
C ILE A 15 3.50 -13.82 -6.93
N GLU A 16 3.82 -12.66 -6.36
CA GLU A 16 4.69 -11.66 -7.00
C GLU A 16 6.16 -11.74 -6.55
N ILE A 17 6.44 -12.03 -5.27
CA ILE A 17 7.80 -12.15 -4.74
C ILE A 17 8.53 -13.37 -5.34
N ILE A 18 7.86 -14.51 -5.48
CA ILE A 18 8.47 -15.73 -6.02
C ILE A 18 9.06 -15.53 -7.42
N PRO A 19 8.31 -15.03 -8.44
CA PRO A 19 8.87 -14.77 -9.75
C PRO A 19 9.93 -13.67 -9.74
N LEU A 20 9.74 -12.58 -8.99
CA LEU A 20 10.74 -11.49 -8.90
C LEU A 20 12.08 -11.96 -8.32
N TYR A 21 12.04 -12.83 -7.31
CA TYR A 21 13.22 -13.44 -6.73
C TYR A 21 13.89 -14.41 -7.71
N LYS A 22 13.10 -15.26 -8.39
CA LYS A 22 13.61 -16.20 -9.40
C LYS A 22 14.28 -15.50 -10.58
N ASP A 23 13.69 -14.40 -11.04
CA ASP A 23 14.22 -13.57 -12.14
C ASP A 23 15.40 -12.67 -11.71
N LYS A 24 15.83 -12.74 -10.44
CA LYS A 24 16.89 -11.90 -9.84
C LYS A 24 16.64 -10.39 -10.01
N LYS A 25 15.37 -9.99 -10.11
CA LYS A 25 14.93 -8.59 -10.23
C LYS A 25 14.88 -7.93 -8.85
N ILE A 26 16.06 -7.79 -8.24
CA ILE A 26 16.20 -7.37 -6.83
C ILE A 26 15.72 -5.93 -6.62
N LYS A 27 15.91 -5.03 -7.60
CA LYS A 27 15.46 -3.63 -7.48
C LYS A 27 13.93 -3.56 -7.49
N GLU A 28 13.31 -4.28 -8.39
CA GLU A 28 11.86 -4.39 -8.53
C GLU A 28 11.25 -5.08 -7.31
N LEU A 29 11.91 -6.12 -6.78
CA LEU A 29 11.52 -6.78 -5.55
C LEU A 29 11.53 -5.82 -4.36
N TRP A 30 12.56 -4.99 -4.21
CA TRP A 30 12.61 -3.99 -3.14
C TRP A 30 11.50 -2.94 -3.29
N MET A 31 11.26 -2.41 -4.49
CA MET A 31 10.14 -1.49 -4.74
C MET A 31 8.81 -2.14 -4.39
N TYR A 32 8.60 -3.37 -4.84
CA TYR A 32 7.39 -4.13 -4.57
C TYR A 32 7.15 -4.30 -3.07
N VAL A 33 8.16 -4.79 -2.33
CA VAL A 33 8.08 -5.02 -0.88
C VAL A 33 7.77 -3.74 -0.11
N ILE A 34 8.37 -2.61 -0.51
CA ILE A 34 8.09 -1.31 0.13
C ILE A 34 6.64 -0.89 -0.12
N ILE A 35 6.17 -0.96 -1.37
CA ILE A 35 4.81 -0.54 -1.75
C ILE A 35 3.76 -1.42 -1.07
N ILE A 36 3.93 -2.74 -1.11
CA ILE A 36 2.99 -3.67 -0.48
C ILE A 36 3.02 -3.54 1.05
N GLY A 37 4.20 -3.31 1.65
CA GLY A 37 4.35 -3.07 3.07
C GLY A 37 3.60 -1.82 3.53
N ILE A 38 3.75 -0.71 2.81
CA ILE A 38 3.01 0.54 3.09
C ILE A 38 1.49 0.31 2.95
N SER A 39 1.07 -0.37 1.88
CA SER A 39 -0.34 -0.66 1.62
C SER A 39 -0.97 -1.55 2.71
N PHE A 40 -0.21 -2.53 3.19
CA PHE A 40 -0.61 -3.43 4.27
C PHE A 40 -0.77 -2.67 5.59
N ILE A 41 0.19 -1.81 5.94
CA ILE A 41 0.12 -0.95 7.13
C ILE A 41 -1.13 -0.05 7.07
N ILE A 42 -1.36 0.63 5.94
CA ILE A 42 -2.56 1.45 5.72
C ILE A 42 -3.83 0.62 5.91
N SER A 43 -3.87 -0.59 5.34
CA SER A 43 -5.03 -1.48 5.44
C SER A 43 -5.32 -1.91 6.88
N ILE A 44 -4.29 -2.20 7.67
CA ILE A 44 -4.44 -2.51 9.10
C ILE A 44 -4.96 -1.29 9.85
N LEU A 45 -4.36 -0.12 9.65
CA LEU A 45 -4.76 1.12 10.31
C LEU A 45 -6.23 1.44 10.04
N LEU A 46 -6.68 1.28 8.79
CA LEU A 46 -8.08 1.49 8.40
C LEU A 46 -9.02 0.53 9.14
N VAL A 47 -8.67 -0.76 9.24
CA VAL A 47 -9.51 -1.74 9.96
C VAL A 47 -9.49 -1.54 11.47
N MET A 48 -8.41 -1.00 12.01
CA MET A 48 -8.34 -0.58 13.41
C MET A 48 -9.12 0.71 13.69
N GLY A 49 -9.75 1.32 12.67
CA GLY A 49 -10.54 2.55 12.81
C GLY A 49 -9.68 3.81 12.92
N VAL A 50 -8.40 3.75 12.54
CA VAL A 50 -7.54 4.93 12.51
C VAL A 50 -7.98 5.85 11.38
N ASN A 51 -8.35 7.08 11.74
CA ASN A 51 -8.72 8.12 10.79
C ASN A 51 -7.47 8.63 10.07
N LEU A 52 -7.15 8.01 8.93
CA LEU A 52 -6.09 8.49 8.05
C LEU A 52 -6.49 9.80 7.37
N PRO A 53 -5.56 10.75 7.21
CA PRO A 53 -5.84 12.00 6.49
C PRO A 53 -6.26 11.67 5.06
N LYS A 54 -7.38 12.26 4.63
CA LYS A 54 -7.93 12.01 3.30
C LYS A 54 -7.05 12.68 2.25
N PRO A 55 -6.55 11.96 1.24
CA PRO A 55 -5.78 12.57 0.15
C PRO A 55 -6.53 13.72 -0.53
N ALA A 56 -7.86 13.61 -0.64
CA ALA A 56 -8.73 14.65 -1.18
C ALA A 56 -8.57 16.00 -0.47
N SER A 57 -8.43 16.00 0.86
CA SER A 57 -8.24 17.24 1.64
C SER A 57 -6.90 17.90 1.35
N PHE A 58 -5.87 17.11 1.04
CA PHE A 58 -4.57 17.63 0.61
C PHE A 58 -4.65 18.22 -0.81
N ILE A 59 -5.31 17.50 -1.72
CA ILE A 59 -5.53 17.95 -3.10
C ILE A 59 -6.31 19.28 -3.11
N GLU A 60 -7.39 19.38 -2.33
CA GLU A 60 -8.19 20.59 -2.19
C GLU A 60 -7.35 21.77 -1.66
N LYS A 61 -6.49 21.54 -0.67
CA LYS A 61 -5.59 22.56 -0.12
C LYS A 61 -4.59 23.07 -1.17
N VAL A 62 -4.04 22.19 -2.00
CA VAL A 62 -3.08 22.56 -3.05
C VAL A 62 -3.75 23.24 -4.25
N LEU A 63 -4.97 22.82 -4.62
CA LEU A 63 -5.68 23.33 -5.79
C LEU A 63 -6.55 24.56 -5.48
N SER A 64 -6.97 24.77 -4.23
CA SER A 64 -7.75 25.95 -3.82
C SER A 64 -7.18 27.31 -4.26
N PRO A 65 -5.85 27.53 -4.39
CA PRO A 65 -5.30 28.78 -4.92
C PRO A 65 -5.40 28.91 -6.45
N LEU A 66 -5.58 27.80 -7.17
CA LEU A 66 -5.66 27.76 -8.65
C LEU A 66 -7.10 27.86 -9.16
N VAL A 67 -8.09 27.58 -8.31
CA VAL A 67 -9.53 27.64 -8.61
C VAL A 67 -10.13 29.02 -8.27
N LYS A 68 -9.28 30.03 -8.03
CA LYS A 68 -9.68 31.43 -7.83
C LYS A 68 -9.55 32.25 -9.11
#